data_AF-A0A367XHM4-F1
#
_entry.id   AF-A0A367XHM4-F1
#
_cell.length_a   1.000
_cell.length_b   1.000
_cell.length_c   1.000
_cell.angle_alpha   90.00
_cell.angle_beta   90.00
_cell.angle_gamma   90.00
#
_symmetry.space_group_name_H-M   'P 1'
#
loop_
_entity.id
_entity.type
_entity.pdbx_description
1 polymer ?
#
loop_
_entity_poly.entity_id
_entity_poly.type
_entity_poly.pdbx_seq_one_letter_code
_entity_poly.pdbx_strand_id
1 'polypeptide(L)'
;MTNIQKDDEWILVQSVFLDDEEKDNIAIYVAMETVEPGSYRIQGRAVQARAKAGWRLDPGDWLKRRQEYGDVGDHSLLTDEEAQEYLDPMGLRLEDGKRILIESFKKVNGYAPKLLPVDPMFKERRDTAGERLRLPPKA
;
A
#
# COMPACT_ATOMS: atom_id res chain seq x y z
N MET A 1 30.68 11.31 9.90
CA MET A 1 29.52 11.97 9.25
C MET A 1 29.68 11.77 7.77
N THR A 2 29.11 10.70 7.24
CA THR A 2 29.12 10.43 5.80
C THR A 2 28.09 11.33 5.14
N ASN A 3 28.54 12.13 4.17
CA ASN A 3 27.70 12.94 3.31
C ASN A 3 26.71 12.03 2.58
N ILE A 4 25.45 12.00 3.05
CA ILE A 4 24.32 11.54 2.24
C ILE A 4 24.14 12.62 1.18
N GLN A 5 24.67 12.36 -0.02
CA GLN A 5 24.56 13.25 -1.16
C GLN A 5 23.10 13.36 -1.59
N LYS A 6 22.76 14.53 -2.12
CA LYS A 6 21.43 15.05 -2.51
C LYS A 6 20.61 14.22 -3.52
N ASP A 7 21.00 12.99 -3.84
CA ASP A 7 20.43 12.18 -4.93
C ASP A 7 19.78 10.86 -4.46
N ASP A 8 19.75 10.58 -3.15
CA ASP A 8 18.89 9.52 -2.58
C ASP A 8 17.43 10.04 -2.49
N GLU A 9 16.88 10.40 -3.65
CA GLU A 9 15.50 10.79 -3.80
C GLU A 9 14.63 9.57 -3.51
N TRP A 10 14.17 9.44 -2.25
CA TRP A 10 13.31 8.36 -1.79
C TRP A 10 12.23 8.05 -2.84
N ILE A 11 12.34 6.88 -3.48
CA ILE A 11 11.42 6.47 -4.52
C ILE A 11 10.14 6.02 -3.83
N LEU A 12 9.10 6.86 -3.93
CA LEU A 12 7.81 6.59 -3.31
C LEU A 12 6.85 5.93 -4.31
N VAL A 13 6.08 4.97 -3.82
CA VAL A 13 4.98 4.33 -4.54
C VAL A 13 3.73 4.32 -3.66
N GLN A 14 2.56 4.18 -4.28
CA GLN A 14 1.32 3.87 -3.57
C GLN A 14 0.92 2.43 -3.86
N SER A 15 1.02 1.58 -2.85
CA SER A 15 0.70 0.16 -2.98
C SER A 15 -0.66 -0.14 -2.37
N VAL A 16 -1.40 -1.02 -3.03
CA VAL A 16 -2.75 -1.38 -2.64
C VAL A 16 -2.77 -2.80 -2.13
N PHE A 17 -3.49 -3.02 -1.03
CA PHE A 17 -3.53 -4.31 -0.36
C PHE A 17 -4.94 -4.70 0.04
N LEU A 18 -5.22 -6.00 -0.07
CA LEU A 18 -6.45 -6.63 0.38
C LEU A 18 -6.34 -7.13 1.82
N ASP A 19 -7.35 -6.84 2.63
CA ASP A 19 -7.58 -7.47 3.93
C ASP A 19 -8.98 -8.08 3.93
N ASP A 20 -9.03 -9.40 3.73
CA ASP A 20 -10.22 -10.23 3.59
C ASP A 20 -10.42 -11.18 4.78
N GLU A 21 -9.73 -10.95 5.90
CA GLU A 21 -9.85 -11.77 7.11
C GLU A 21 -11.30 -11.82 7.62
N GLU A 22 -12.00 -10.68 7.53
CA GLU A 22 -13.44 -10.59 7.77
C GLU A 22 -14.19 -10.60 6.44
N LYS A 23 -14.70 -11.77 6.02
CA LYS A 23 -15.39 -11.95 4.72
C LYS A 23 -16.54 -10.97 4.47
N ASP A 24 -17.26 -10.59 5.52
CA ASP A 24 -18.39 -9.66 5.43
C ASP A 24 -17.98 -8.19 5.62
N ASN A 25 -16.67 -7.93 5.76
CA ASN A 25 -16.12 -6.62 6.12
C ASN A 25 -14.71 -6.43 5.54
N ILE A 26 -14.58 -6.76 4.25
CA ILE A 26 -13.36 -6.57 3.47
C ILE A 26 -12.87 -5.13 3.62
N ALA A 27 -11.56 -4.98 3.81
CA ALA A 27 -10.88 -3.71 3.80
C ALA A 27 -9.85 -3.64 2.67
N ILE A 28 -9.77 -2.49 2.03
CA ILE A 28 -8.71 -2.16 1.07
C ILE A 28 -7.83 -1.10 1.70
N TYR A 29 -6.53 -1.32 1.69
CA TYR A 29 -5.56 -0.33 2.17
C TYR A 29 -4.73 0.20 1.02
N VAL A 30 -4.53 1.52 0.99
CA VAL A 30 -3.54 2.16 0.13
C VAL A 30 -2.46 2.71 1.03
N ALA A 31 -1.23 2.23 0.89
CA ALA A 31 -0.09 2.65 1.68
C ALA A 31 0.94 3.38 0.82
N MET A 32 1.62 4.36 1.40
CA MET A 32 2.77 5.00 0.76
C MET A 32 4.02 4.26 1.21
N GLU A 33 4.75 3.72 0.25
CA GLU A 33 5.95 2.91 0.50
C GLU A 33 7.17 3.57 -0.12
N THR A 34 8.33 3.46 0.53
CA THR A 34 9.60 3.63 -0.17
C THR A 34 10.06 2.28 -0.67
N VAL A 35 10.33 2.20 -1.98
CA VAL A 35 10.91 1.02 -2.60
C VAL A 35 12.36 1.32 -2.94
N GLU A 36 13.30 0.72 -2.22
CA GLU A 36 14.73 0.73 -2.57
C GLU A 36 15.16 -0.65 -3.10
N PRO A 37 16.05 -0.72 -4.10
CA PRO A 37 16.68 -1.98 -4.48
C PRO A 37 17.42 -2.60 -3.28
N GLY A 38 16.99 -3.79 -2.86
CA GLY A 38 17.59 -4.52 -1.73
C GLY A 38 17.11 -4.10 -0.33
N SER A 39 16.19 -3.13 -0.22
CA SER A 39 15.53 -2.77 1.05
C SER A 39 14.11 -2.24 0.80
N TYR A 40 13.10 -2.81 1.45
CA TYR A 40 11.76 -2.23 1.44
C TYR A 40 11.45 -1.65 2.82
N ARG A 41 11.01 -0.39 2.85
CA ARG A 41 10.54 0.27 4.06
C ARG A 41 9.17 0.87 3.81
N ILE A 42 8.16 0.32 4.47
CA ILE A 42 6.85 0.96 4.56
C ILE A 42 7.01 2.21 5.43
N GLN A 43 7.03 3.39 4.81
CA GLN A 43 6.94 4.65 5.53
C GLN A 43 5.47 5.05 5.74
N GLY A 44 4.85 4.39 6.72
CA GLY A 44 4.23 5.11 7.82
C GLY A 44 2.88 5.81 7.61
N ARG A 45 2.21 5.69 6.47
CA ARG A 45 0.79 6.09 6.33
C ARG A 45 0.03 5.22 5.36
N ALA A 46 -1.17 4.82 5.78
CA ALA A 46 -2.15 4.18 4.91
C ALA A 46 -3.49 4.93 5.00
N VAL A 47 -4.30 4.76 3.96
CA VAL A 47 -5.74 4.98 4.03
C VAL A 47 -6.44 3.64 3.90
N GLN A 48 -7.58 3.51 4.55
CA GLN A 48 -8.40 2.32 4.54
C GLN A 48 -9.76 2.65 3.94
N ALA A 49 -10.23 1.78 3.04
CA ALA A 49 -11.59 1.73 2.55
C ALA A 49 -12.33 0.55 3.18
N ARG A 50 -13.57 0.79 3.62
CA ARG A 50 -14.56 -0.23 3.97
C ARG A 50 -15.94 0.22 3.54
N ALA A 51 -16.82 -0.70 3.16
CA ALA A 51 -18.17 -0.40 2.68
C ALA A 51 -18.98 0.52 3.64
N LYS A 52 -18.88 0.30 4.96
CA LYS A 52 -19.63 1.08 5.96
C LYS A 52 -19.00 2.44 6.31
N ALA A 53 -17.70 2.60 6.09
CA ALA A 53 -16.95 3.75 6.59
C ALA A 53 -16.41 4.65 5.47
N GLY A 54 -16.38 4.17 4.22
CA GLY A 54 -15.70 4.84 3.13
C GLY A 54 -14.19 4.88 3.34
N TRP A 55 -13.54 5.87 2.72
CA TRP A 55 -12.12 6.13 2.89
C TRP A 55 -11.82 6.87 4.19
N ARG A 56 -10.86 6.39 4.95
CA ARG A 56 -10.34 7.06 6.16
C ARG A 56 -8.82 6.91 6.27
N LEU A 57 -8.17 7.86 6.92
CA LEU A 57 -6.77 7.70 7.31
C LEU A 57 -6.67 6.54 8.32
N ASP A 58 -5.76 5.61 8.06
CA ASP A 58 -5.46 4.52 8.97
C ASP A 58 -4.56 5.04 10.11
N PRO A 59 -4.88 4.76 11.38
CA PRO A 59 -4.10 5.24 12.52
C PRO A 59 -2.79 4.46 12.74
N GLY A 60 -2.43 3.50 11.88
CA GLY A 60 -1.27 2.63 11.99
C GLY A 60 -1.61 1.16 12.25
N ASP A 61 -2.89 0.81 12.29
CA ASP A 61 -3.37 -0.57 12.46
C ASP A 61 -2.93 -1.45 11.29
N TRP A 62 -2.87 -0.90 10.08
CA TRP A 62 -2.37 -1.58 8.88
C TRP A 62 -0.98 -2.18 9.12
N LEU A 63 -0.02 -1.35 9.54
CA LEU A 63 1.37 -1.77 9.69
C LEU A 63 1.53 -2.78 10.83
N LYS A 64 0.83 -2.54 11.95
CA LYS A 64 0.86 -3.44 13.11
C LYS A 64 0.34 -4.83 12.77
N ARG A 65 -0.84 -4.92 12.13
CA ARG A 65 -1.43 -6.20 11.73
C ARG A 65 -0.51 -6.98 10.82
N ARG A 66 0.11 -6.32 9.84
CA ARG A 66 1.00 -7.01 8.89
C ARG A 66 2.27 -7.53 9.56
N GLN A 67 2.92 -6.72 10.39
CA GLN A 67 4.10 -7.16 11.16
C GLN A 67 3.85 -8.43 12.01
N GLU A 68 2.64 -8.60 12.56
CA GLU A 68 2.27 -9.78 13.35
C GLU A 68 2.25 -11.09 12.51
N TYR A 69 2.04 -11.01 11.18
CA TYR A 69 2.08 -12.18 10.27
C TYR A 69 3.49 -12.52 9.75
N GLY A 70 4.53 -11.77 10.14
CA GLY A 70 5.88 -11.98 9.60
C GLY A 70 5.99 -11.68 8.10
N ASP A 71 5.12 -10.79 7.60
CA ASP A 71 5.07 -10.26 6.24
C ASP A 71 4.75 -8.76 6.33
N VAL A 72 5.06 -7.98 5.31
CA VAL A 72 4.47 -6.64 5.14
C VAL A 72 3.10 -6.68 4.43
N GLY A 73 2.66 -7.87 4.02
CA GLY A 73 1.40 -8.11 3.34
C GLY A 73 1.56 -8.31 1.84
N ASP A 74 2.75 -8.60 1.34
CA ASP A 74 3.05 -8.62 -0.10
C ASP A 74 2.22 -9.65 -0.88
N HIS A 75 1.85 -10.76 -0.25
CA HIS A 75 0.92 -11.75 -0.83
C HIS A 75 -0.48 -11.18 -1.13
N SER A 76 -0.87 -10.13 -0.40
CA SER A 76 -2.15 -9.45 -0.51
C SER A 76 -2.12 -8.21 -1.40
N LEU A 77 -0.97 -7.91 -2.03
CA LEU A 77 -0.85 -6.85 -3.02
C LEU A 77 -1.88 -7.03 -4.15
N LEU A 78 -2.46 -5.91 -4.55
CA LEU A 78 -3.39 -5.78 -5.66
C LEU A 78 -2.85 -4.79 -6.69
N THR A 79 -3.09 -5.07 -7.97
CA THR A 79 -3.00 -4.04 -9.00
C THR A 79 -4.12 -3.00 -8.79
N ASP A 80 -4.01 -1.85 -9.44
CA ASP A 80 -5.06 -0.82 -9.38
C ASP A 80 -6.39 -1.35 -9.91
N GLU A 81 -6.37 -2.17 -10.95
CA GLU A 81 -7.56 -2.81 -11.53
C GLU A 81 -8.18 -3.79 -10.54
N GLU A 82 -7.39 -4.71 -9.99
CA GLU A 82 -7.85 -5.67 -8.96
C GLU A 82 -8.44 -4.92 -7.77
N ALA A 83 -7.80 -3.86 -7.31
CA ALA A 83 -8.30 -3.04 -6.20
C ALA A 83 -9.62 -2.35 -6.53
N GLN A 84 -9.79 -1.84 -7.74
CA GLN A 84 -11.03 -1.18 -8.15
C GLN A 84 -12.19 -2.18 -8.21
N GLU A 85 -11.96 -3.44 -8.58
CA GLU A 85 -12.99 -4.50 -8.54
C GLU A 85 -13.55 -4.72 -7.12
N TYR A 86 -12.72 -4.65 -6.08
CA TYR A 86 -13.19 -4.72 -4.69
C TYR A 86 -13.91 -3.46 -4.22
N LEU A 87 -13.54 -2.30 -4.74
CA LEU A 87 -14.10 -1.00 -4.35
C LEU A 87 -15.43 -0.69 -5.04
N ASP A 88 -15.67 -1.23 -6.23
CA ASP A 88 -16.91 -1.02 -7.00
C ASP A 88 -18.18 -1.43 -6.22
N PRO A 89 -18.26 -2.61 -5.57
CA PRO A 89 -19.39 -2.98 -4.71
C PRO A 89 -19.56 -2.07 -3.48
N MET A 90 -18.48 -1.40 -3.04
CA MET A 90 -18.51 -0.44 -1.93
C MET A 90 -18.95 0.96 -2.38
N GLY A 91 -19.08 1.20 -3.69
CA GLY A 91 -19.34 2.53 -4.24
C GLY A 91 -18.17 3.50 -4.09
N LEU A 92 -16.93 2.98 -4.04
CA LEU A 92 -15.73 3.77 -3.80
C LEU A 92 -14.82 3.80 -5.03
N ARG A 93 -14.02 4.87 -5.17
CA ARG A 93 -12.99 4.98 -6.21
C ARG A 93 -11.60 4.91 -5.59
N LEU A 94 -10.70 4.14 -6.22
CA LEU A 94 -9.31 4.00 -5.78
C LEU A 94 -8.58 5.36 -5.71
N GLU A 95 -8.82 6.20 -6.72
CA GLU A 95 -8.22 7.54 -6.83
C GLU A 95 -8.54 8.43 -5.62
N ASP A 96 -9.70 8.26 -4.99
CA ASP A 96 -10.04 9.02 -3.78
C ASP A 96 -9.10 8.66 -2.62
N GLY A 97 -8.82 7.36 -2.42
CA GLY A 97 -7.88 6.89 -1.42
C GLY A 97 -6.45 7.39 -1.70
N LYS A 98 -5.99 7.26 -2.95
CA LYS A 98 -4.66 7.75 -3.37
C LYS A 98 -4.51 9.25 -3.13
N ARG A 99 -5.53 10.05 -3.47
CA ARG A 99 -5.56 11.50 -3.25
C ARG A 99 -5.50 11.88 -1.78
N ILE A 100 -6.28 11.23 -0.91
CA ILE A 100 -6.24 11.50 0.54
C ILE A 100 -4.83 11.31 1.09
N LEU A 101 -4.12 10.28 0.63
CA LEU A 101 -2.76 9.99 1.08
C LEU A 101 -1.74 11.05 0.60
N ILE A 102 -1.85 11.50 -0.65
CA ILE A 102 -1.05 12.60 -1.21
C ILE A 102 -1.31 13.90 -0.44
N GLU A 103 -2.57 14.24 -0.16
CA GLU A 103 -2.96 15.42 0.59
C GLU A 103 -2.45 15.38 2.03
N SER A 104 -2.54 14.21 2.68
CA SER A 104 -2.00 13.96 4.02
C SER A 104 -0.48 14.15 4.06
N PHE A 105 0.24 13.64 3.06
CA PHE A 105 1.68 13.87 2.92
C PHE A 105 1.98 15.36 2.75
N LYS A 106 1.28 16.03 1.83
CA LYS A 106 1.48 17.46 1.53
C LYS A 106 1.22 18.34 2.74
N LYS A 107 0.19 18.02 3.54
CA LYS A 107 -0.15 18.74 4.77
C LYS A 107 1.00 18.73 5.79
N VAL A 108 1.78 17.65 5.83
CA VAL A 108 2.88 17.51 6.81
C VAL A 108 4.21 18.01 6.27
N ASN A 109 4.48 17.81 4.99
CA ASN A 109 5.78 18.15 4.39
C ASN A 109 5.82 19.49 3.66
N GLY A 110 4.66 20.09 3.35
CA GLY A 110 4.56 21.35 2.59
C GLY A 110 4.71 21.19 1.06
N TYR A 111 4.98 19.98 0.56
CA TYR A 111 5.11 19.66 -0.86
C TYR A 111 4.46 18.30 -1.20
N ALA A 112 4.14 18.08 -2.48
CA ALA A 112 3.57 16.81 -2.94
C ALA A 112 4.67 15.73 -3.08
N PRO A 113 4.38 14.47 -2.75
CA PRO A 113 5.36 13.40 -2.92
C PRO A 113 5.67 13.19 -4.41
N LYS A 114 6.92 12.82 -4.73
CA LYS A 114 7.30 12.34 -6.05
C LYS A 114 7.03 10.84 -6.09
N LEU A 115 6.00 10.43 -6.83
CA LEU A 115 5.58 9.04 -6.91
C LEU A 115 6.02 8.41 -8.24
N LEU A 116 6.47 7.16 -8.20
CA LEU A 116 6.42 6.33 -9.40
C LEU A 116 4.96 5.98 -9.70
N PRO A 117 4.61 5.85 -10.99
CA PRO A 117 3.26 5.45 -11.38
C PRO A 117 2.93 4.03 -10.94
N VAL A 118 3.93 3.14 -10.87
CA VAL A 118 3.77 1.71 -10.55
C VAL A 118 4.97 1.27 -9.69
N ASP A 119 4.73 0.36 -8.74
CA ASP A 119 5.81 -0.33 -8.01
C ASP A 119 6.60 -1.24 -8.98
N PRO A 120 7.90 -0.95 -9.25
CA PRO A 120 8.71 -1.75 -10.17
C PRO A 120 8.97 -3.17 -9.65
N MET A 121 8.81 -3.42 -8.35
CA MET A 121 9.03 -4.70 -7.69
C MET A 121 7.72 -5.43 -7.37
N PHE A 122 6.58 -4.89 -7.77
CA PHE A 122 5.25 -5.41 -7.44
C PHE A 122 5.14 -6.92 -7.64
N LYS A 123 5.47 -7.39 -8.85
CA LYS A 123 5.34 -8.81 -9.22
C LYS A 123 6.27 -9.69 -8.41
N GLU A 124 7.55 -9.32 -8.31
CA GLU A 124 8.55 -10.10 -7.59
C GLU A 124 8.18 -10.25 -6.10
N ARG A 125 7.73 -9.16 -5.47
CA ARG A 125 7.27 -9.16 -4.07
C ARG A 125 6.05 -10.05 -3.88
N ARG A 126 5.02 -9.87 -4.73
CA ARG A 126 3.76 -10.64 -4.68
C ARG A 126 4.02 -12.13 -4.87
N ASP A 127 4.81 -12.51 -5.88
CA ASP A 127 5.10 -13.89 -6.22
C ASP A 127 5.96 -14.56 -5.14
N THR A 128 7.04 -13.89 -4.67
CA THR A 128 7.90 -14.42 -3.59
C THR A 128 7.12 -14.64 -2.30
N ALA A 129 6.25 -13.70 -1.92
CA ALA A 129 5.39 -13.85 -0.75
C ALA A 129 4.38 -15.00 -0.93
N GLY A 130 3.80 -15.13 -2.12
CA GLY A 130 2.89 -16.24 -2.48
C GLY A 130 3.56 -17.61 -2.37
N GLU A 131 4.77 -17.76 -2.93
CA GLU A 131 5.56 -19.00 -2.85
C GLU A 131 5.91 -19.36 -1.40
N ARG A 132 6.39 -18.39 -0.62
CA ARG A 132 6.74 -18.58 0.80
C ARG A 132 5.55 -19.10 1.62
N LEU A 133 4.35 -18.59 1.31
CA LEU A 133 3.10 -18.96 1.99
C LEU A 133 2.38 -20.16 1.34
N ARG A 134 2.93 -20.73 0.26
CA ARG A 134 2.33 -21.83 -0.53
C ARG A 134 0.93 -21.50 -1.03
N LEU A 135 0.70 -20.25 -1.41
CA LEU A 135 -0.55 -19.80 -2.02
C LEU A 135 -0.57 -20.13 -3.52
N PRO A 136 -1.76 -20.31 -4.12
CA PRO A 136 -1.85 -20.45 -5.57
C PRO A 136 -1.38 -19.16 -6.27
N PRO A 137 -0.78 -19.25 -7.47
CA PRO A 137 -0.42 -18.07 -8.25
C PRO A 137 -1.64 -17.20 -8.53
N LYS A 138 -1.51 -15.88 -8.33
CA LYS A 138 -2.50 -14.90 -8.81
C LYS A 138 -2.30 -14.69 -10.32
N ALA A 139 -3.41 -14.54 -11.04
CA ALA A 139 -3.41 -14.33 -12.50
C ALA A 139 -2.73 -13.01 -12.90
#